data_AF-A0A383CBV0-F1
#
_entry.id   AF-A0A383CBV0-F1
#
_cell.length_a   1.000
_cell.length_b   1.000
_cell.length_c   1.000
_cell.angle_alpha   90.00
_cell.angle_beta   90.00
_cell.angle_gamma   90.00
#
_symmetry.space_group_name_H-M   'P 1'
#
loop_
_entity.id
_entity.type
_entity.pdbx_description
1 polymer ?
#
loop_
_entity_poly.entity_id
_entity_poly.type
_entity_poly.pdbx_seq_one_letter_code
_entity_poly.pdbx_strand_id
1 'polypeptide(L)' 'MRVLIVRLSSLGDVVHTIPVAVAIRRHYPDAVIDWVVDEAIAPLLAMVPVIDNVLVLRSKNVS' A
#
# COMPACT_ATOMS: atom_id res chain seq x y z
N MET A 1 -5.28 -2.67 -15.90
CA MET A 1 -4.71 -3.73 -15.03
C MET A 1 -5.06 -3.40 -13.59
N ARG A 2 -5.23 -4.39 -12.70
CA ARG A 2 -5.45 -4.14 -11.27
C ARG A 2 -4.38 -4.86 -10.46
N VAL A 3 -3.76 -4.16 -9.51
CA VAL A 3 -2.68 -4.67 -8.67
C VAL A 3 -3.05 -4.44 -7.22
N LEU A 4 -2.93 -5.48 -6.40
CA LEU A 4 -3.06 -5.41 -4.96
C LEU A 4 -1.69 -5.66 -4.33
N ILE A 5 -1.16 -4.66 -3.64
CA ILE A 5 0.04 -4.80 -2.82
C ILE A 5 -0.39 -5.18 -1.41
N VAL A 6 0.14 -6.26 -0.86
CA VAL A 6 -0.14 -6.66 0.53
C VAL A 6 1.14 -6.54 1.33
N ARG A 7 1.18 -5.58 2.27
CA ARG A 7 2.33 -5.41 3.16
C ARG A 7 1.88 -5.01 4.56
N LEU A 8 1.77 -6.02 5.43
CA LEU A 8 1.42 -5.91 6.85
C LEU A 8 2.70 -5.99 7.69
N SER A 9 3.54 -4.96 7.64
CA SER A 9 4.85 -4.94 8.29
C SER A 9 5.10 -3.61 9.00
N SER A 10 6.29 -3.48 9.60
CA SER A 10 6.73 -2.22 10.21
C SER A 10 6.77 -1.06 9.21
N LEU A 11 6.79 0.17 9.73
CA LEU A 11 6.91 1.40 8.94
C LEU A 11 8.10 1.39 7.96
N GLY A 12 9.28 0.97 8.42
CA GLY A 12 10.50 0.98 7.60
C GLY A 12 10.36 0.12 6.36
N ASP A 13 9.83 -1.10 6.53
CA ASP A 13 9.57 -2.00 5.41
C ASP A 13 8.57 -1.41 4.40
N VAL A 14 7.51 -0.76 4.89
CA VAL A 14 6.50 -0.13 4.02
C VAL A 14 7.12 0.99 3.20
N VAL A 15 7.90 1.88 3.83
CA VAL A 15 8.61 2.97 3.14
C VAL A 15 9.52 2.43 2.05
N HIS A 16 10.29 1.38 2.34
CA HIS A 16 11.16 0.74 1.36
C HIS A 16 10.41 0.03 0.23
N THR A 17 9.11 -0.24 0.40
CA THR A 17 8.27 -0.88 -0.62
C THR A 17 7.57 0.13 -1.53
N ILE A 18 7.42 1.41 -1.13
CA ILE A 18 6.76 2.46 -1.94
C ILE A 18 7.31 2.55 -3.38
N PRO A 19 8.63 2.45 -3.62
CA PRO A 19 9.17 2.47 -4.98
C PRO A 19 8.59 1.40 -5.92
N VAL A 20 8.08 0.28 -5.40
CA VAL A 20 7.40 -0.75 -6.19
C VAL A 20 6.12 -0.19 -6.83
N ALA A 21 5.29 0.54 -6.08
CA ALA A 21 4.08 1.18 -6.61
C ALA A 21 4.42 2.22 -7.69
N VAL A 22 5.50 2.98 -7.49
CA VAL A 22 6.00 3.95 -8.48
C VAL A 22 6.45 3.25 -9.76
N ALA A 23 7.19 2.15 -9.64
CA ALA A 23 7.63 1.36 -10.78
C ALA A 23 6.45 0.77 -11.56
N ILE A 24 5.42 0.26 -10.88
CA ILE A 24 4.19 -0.23 -11.50
C ILE A 24 3.50 0.89 -12.27
N ARG A 25 3.27 2.05 -11.64
CA ARG A 25 2.62 3.19 -12.30
C ARG A 25 3.40 3.66 -13.54
N ARG A 26 4.74 3.65 -13.49
CA ARG A 26 5.58 4.04 -14.63
C ARG A 26 5.44 3.10 -15.83
N HIS A 27 5.34 1.78 -15.60
CA HIS A 27 5.21 0.79 -16.68
C HIS A 27 3.76 0.60 -17.13
N TYR A 28 2.82 0.83 -16.23
CA TYR A 28 1.38 0.68 -16.47
C TYR A 28 0.66 1.94 -15.95
N PRO A 29 0.65 3.03 -16.73
CA PRO A 29 0.08 4.32 -16.30
C PRO A 29 -1.37 4.25 -15.84
N ASP A 30 -2.16 3.34 -16.43
CA ASP A 30 -3.59 3.15 -16.13
C ASP A 30 -3.86 1.99 -15.17
N ALA A 31 -2.84 1.47 -14.48
CA ALA A 31 -3.04 0.45 -13.46
C ALA A 31 -3.81 1.04 -12.26
N VAL A 32 -4.76 0.27 -11.74
CA VAL A 32 -5.33 0.55 -10.41
C VAL A 32 -4.47 -0.17 -9.38
N ILE A 33 -3.86 0.57 -8.47
CA ILE A 33 -2.91 0.10 -7.46
C ILE A 33 -3.56 0.28 -6.08
N ASP A 34 -4.07 -0.83 -5.55
CA ASP A 34 -4.61 -0.91 -4.20
C ASP A 34 -3.52 -1.43 -3.26
N TRP A 35 -3.49 -0.97 -2.00
CA TRP A 35 -2.51 -1.42 -1.01
C TRP A 35 -3.15 -1.80 0.32
N VAL A 36 -2.99 -3.05 0.75
CA VAL A 36 -3.39 -3.54 2.09
C VAL A 36 -2.29 -3.29 3.10
N VAL A 37 -2.63 -2.58 4.18
CA VAL A 37 -1.68 -2.18 5.24
C VAL A 37 -2.32 -2.21 6.62
N ASP A 38 -1.50 -2.26 7.66
CA ASP A 38 -1.94 -2.06 9.05
C ASP A 38 -2.41 -0.61 9.28
N GLU A 39 -3.39 -0.44 10.17
CA GLU A 39 -4.02 0.86 10.49
C GLU A 39 -3.00 1.92 10.90
N ALA A 40 -1.93 1.55 11.61
CA ALA A 40 -0.91 2.50 12.06
C ALA A 40 -0.16 3.19 10.91
N ILE A 41 -0.08 2.56 9.74
CA ILE A 41 0.70 3.06 8.59
C ILE A 41 -0.22 3.66 7.50
N ALA A 42 -1.53 3.43 7.57
CA ALA A 42 -2.48 3.89 6.57
C ALA A 42 -2.39 5.40 6.24
N PRO A 43 -2.21 6.32 7.21
CA PRO A 43 -2.08 7.74 6.91
C PRO A 43 -0.88 8.07 6.02
N LEU A 44 0.23 7.35 6.16
CA LEU A 44 1.41 7.54 5.31
C LEU A 44 1.12 7.12 3.87
N LEU A 45 0.53 5.94 3.67
CA LEU A 45 0.24 5.45 2.32
C LEU A 45 -0.80 6.30 1.60
N ALA A 46 -1.74 6.92 2.33
CA ALA A 46 -2.70 7.85 1.76
C ALA A 46 -2.05 9.12 1.17
N MET A 47 -0.81 9.45 1.56
CA MET A 47 -0.04 10.56 1.01
C MET A 47 0.75 10.19 -0.26
N VAL A 48 0.74 8.93 -0.68
CA VAL A 48 1.52 8.43 -1.84
C VAL A 48 0.64 8.52 -3.10
N PRO A 49 0.90 9.46 -4.04
CA PRO A 49 -0.06 9.78 -5.11
C PRO A 49 -0.28 8.67 -6.14
N VAL A 50 0.61 7.68 -6.20
CA VAL A 50 0.51 6.58 -7.17
C VAL A 50 -0.39 5.42 -6.68
N ILE A 51 -0.78 5.43 -5.41
CA ILE A 51 -1.69 4.46 -4.80
C ILE A 51 -3.11 4.99 -4.94
N ASP A 52 -4.01 4.19 -5.50
CA ASP A 52 -5.40 4.58 -5.72
C ASP A 52 -6.27 4.34 -4.49
N ASN A 53 -6.05 3.23 -3.78
CA ASN A 53 -6.79 2.91 -2.55
C ASN A 53 -5.88 2.32 -1.47
N VAL A 54 -6.06 2.79 -0.23
CA VAL A 54 -5.43 2.20 0.96
C VAL A 54 -6.47 1.36 1.69
N LEU A 55 -6.23 0.05 1.73
CA LEU A 55 -7.10 -0.93 2.37
C LEU A 55 -6.55 -1.26 3.75
N VAL A 56 -7.25 -0.80 4.79
CA VAL A 56 -6.79 -0.96 6.16
C VAL A 56 -7.24 -2.31 6.71
N LEU A 57 -6.28 -3.15 7.10
CA LEU A 57 -6.56 -4.36 7.84
C LEU A 57 -6.41 -4.10 9.34
N ARG A 58 -7.52 -4.23 10.07
CA ARG A 58 -7.49 -4.25 11.54
C ARG A 58 -7.33 -5.68 12.00
N SER A 59 -6.17 -6.03 12.54
CA SER A 59 -6.04 -7.31 13.23
C SER A 59 -6.86 -7.24 14.52
N LYS A 60 -7.94 -8.02 14.62
CA LYS A 60 -8.54 -8.29 15.92
C LYS A 60 -7.56 -9.19 16.65
N ASN A 61 -6.94 -8.69 17.72
CA ASN A 61 -6.34 -9.56 18.72
C ASN A 61 -7.47 -10.47 19.22
N VAL A 62 -7.50 -11.71 18.74
CA VAL A 62 -8.27 -12.78 19.36
C VAL A 62 -7.52 -13.09 20.65
N SER A 63 -7.94 -12.42 21.73
CA SER A 63 -7.60 -12.74 23.11
C SER A 63 -8.29 -14.01 23.55
#